data_AF-A0A9E3GM97-F1
#
_entry.id   AF-A0A9E3GM97-F1
#
_cell.length_a   1.000
_cell.length_b   1.000
_cell.length_c   1.000
_cell.angle_alpha   90.00
_cell.angle_beta   90.00
_cell.angle_gamma   90.00
#
_symmetry.space_group_name_H-M   'P 1'
#
loop_
_entity.id
_entity.type
_entity.pdbx_description
1 polymer ?
#
loop_
_entity_poly.entity_id
_entity_poly.type
_entity_poly.pdbx_seq_one_letter_code
_entity_poly.pdbx_strand_id
1 'polypeptide(L)'
;MQRRAQGQMGGIMQIGRSKAKTYSTEKPGTTFDDVAGYESDRNQYFGCTTGRVANRIAKGKFTLEGKEYQLATNNGPNHLHGGAKRSLDKVVWKAEPLKD
;
A
#
# COMPACT_ATOMS: atom_id res chain seq x y z
N MET A 1 43.91 -22.25 -32.19
CA MET A 1 45.13 -21.75 -31.51
C MET A 1 44.80 -20.33 -31.03
N GLN A 2 45.01 -19.84 -29.82
CA GLN A 2 45.79 -20.25 -28.66
C GLN A 2 45.24 -19.48 -27.43
N ARG A 3 45.28 -20.10 -26.25
CA ARG A 3 44.79 -19.59 -24.96
C ARG A 3 45.63 -18.40 -24.46
N ARG A 4 45.04 -17.55 -23.60
CA ARG A 4 45.59 -17.25 -22.26
C ARG A 4 44.58 -16.54 -21.35
N ALA A 5 44.37 -17.15 -20.19
CA ALA A 5 43.76 -16.57 -18.99
C ALA A 5 44.86 -15.86 -18.17
N GLN A 6 44.52 -14.74 -17.51
CA GLN A 6 45.22 -14.12 -16.37
C GLN A 6 44.40 -12.87 -15.98
N GLY A 7 44.03 -12.58 -14.73
CA GLY A 7 44.41 -13.19 -13.47
C GLY A 7 43.31 -13.04 -12.41
N GLN A 8 43.19 -14.10 -11.63
CA GLN A 8 42.66 -14.11 -10.28
C GLN A 8 43.79 -13.67 -9.34
N MET A 9 43.45 -12.98 -8.25
CA MET A 9 44.18 -12.70 -6.98
C MET A 9 43.93 -11.22 -6.64
N GLY A 10 43.50 -10.81 -5.46
CA GLY A 10 43.32 -11.50 -4.20
C GLY A 10 43.08 -10.41 -3.16
N GLY A 11 42.09 -10.61 -2.30
CA GLY A 11 41.72 -9.69 -1.25
C GLY A 11 40.77 -10.39 -0.30
N ILE A 12 41.31 -11.37 0.45
CA ILE A 12 40.62 -12.00 1.56
C ILE A 12 40.38 -10.93 2.63
N MET A 13 39.11 -10.65 2.92
CA MET A 13 38.69 -10.25 4.26
C MET A 13 37.52 -11.14 4.66
N GLN A 14 37.79 -12.03 5.60
CA GLN A 14 36.83 -12.89 6.28
C GLN A 14 36.23 -12.14 7.48
N ILE A 15 35.00 -12.53 7.82
CA ILE A 15 34.23 -12.21 9.04
C ILE A 15 33.36 -10.95 8.97
N GLY A 16 32.07 -11.19 8.74
CA GLY A 16 31.01 -10.20 8.92
C GLY A 16 29.77 -10.57 8.13
N ARG A 17 28.89 -11.40 8.72
CA ARG A 17 27.56 -11.67 8.16
C ARG A 17 26.84 -10.34 7.95
N SER A 18 26.66 -9.95 6.69
CA SER A 18 25.56 -9.13 6.22
C SER A 18 25.55 -9.26 4.70
N LYS A 19 24.64 -10.07 4.15
CA LYS A 19 24.24 -9.86 2.77
C LYS A 19 23.57 -8.49 2.76
N ALA A 20 24.32 -7.44 2.44
CA ALA A 20 23.70 -6.17 2.08
C ALA A 20 22.74 -6.50 0.93
N LYS A 21 21.43 -6.37 1.17
CA LYS A 21 20.43 -6.44 0.10
C LYS A 21 20.82 -5.32 -0.87
N THR A 22 21.34 -5.68 -2.03
CA THR A 22 21.48 -4.76 -3.14
C THR A 22 20.08 -4.33 -3.53
N TYR A 23 19.68 -3.13 -3.12
CA TYR A 23 18.45 -2.52 -3.61
C TYR A 23 18.68 -2.14 -5.07
N SER A 24 18.06 -2.88 -5.98
CA SER A 24 17.94 -2.44 -7.36
C SER A 24 17.05 -1.19 -7.38
N THR A 25 17.49 -0.16 -8.10
CA THR A 25 16.69 1.05 -8.38
C THR A 25 15.50 0.77 -9.30
N GLU A 26 15.38 -0.45 -9.82
CA GLU A 26 14.27 -0.86 -10.67
C GLU A 26 13.10 -1.38 -9.82
N LYS A 27 12.24 -0.43 -9.43
CA LYS A 27 10.95 -0.64 -8.76
C LYS A 27 11.04 -1.33 -7.39
N PRO A 28 11.02 -0.58 -6.26
CA PRO A 28 10.87 -1.20 -4.95
C PRO A 28 9.55 -1.99 -4.91
N GLY A 29 9.66 -3.32 -4.87
CA GLY A 29 8.54 -4.21 -4.62
C GLY A 29 7.87 -3.81 -3.32
N THR A 30 6.56 -3.58 -3.38
CA THR A 30 5.74 -3.27 -2.21
C THR A 30 5.60 -4.57 -1.42
N THR A 31 6.40 -4.76 -0.38
CA THR A 31 6.26 -6.02 0.38
C THR A 31 5.08 -5.97 1.35
N PHE A 32 4.52 -4.79 1.64
CA PHE A 32 3.44 -4.62 2.63
C PHE A 32 3.77 -5.31 3.98
N ASP A 33 5.07 -5.45 4.27
CA ASP A 33 5.59 -6.12 5.47
C ASP A 33 5.35 -5.27 6.74
N ASP A 34 5.02 -3.98 6.57
CA ASP A 34 4.76 -3.03 7.64
C ASP A 34 3.56 -2.12 7.33
N VAL A 35 3.14 -1.35 8.35
CA VAL A 35 2.02 -0.40 8.25
C VAL A 35 2.28 0.68 7.19
N ALA A 36 3.53 1.11 7.01
CA ALA A 36 3.88 2.16 6.04
C ALA A 36 3.53 1.74 4.60
N GLY A 37 3.63 0.44 4.28
CA GLY A 37 3.15 -0.10 3.01
C GLY A 37 1.64 0.16 2.78
N TYR A 38 0.81 -0.06 3.79
CA TYR A 38 -0.64 0.12 3.72
C TYR A 38 -1.07 1.59 3.76
N GLU A 39 -0.29 2.46 4.42
CA GLU A 39 -0.56 3.90 4.46
C GLU A 39 -0.14 4.63 3.17
N SER A 40 0.73 4.02 2.36
CA SER A 40 1.23 4.64 1.13
C SER A 40 0.17 4.76 0.03
N ASP A 41 0.37 5.72 -0.89
CA ASP A 41 -0.47 5.92 -2.09
C ASP A 41 -0.47 4.71 -3.06
N ARG A 42 0.45 3.75 -2.86
CA ARG A 42 0.51 2.51 -3.64
C ARG A 42 -0.52 1.48 -3.20
N ASN A 43 -1.10 1.62 -2.01
CA ASN A 43 -2.13 0.69 -1.53
C ASN A 43 -3.45 0.89 -2.29
N GLN A 44 -3.82 -0.08 -3.13
CA GLN A 44 -5.07 -0.11 -3.90
C GLN A 44 -6.19 -0.82 -3.10
N TYR A 45 -6.37 -0.45 -1.83
CA TYR A 45 -7.37 -1.03 -0.91
C TYR A 45 -7.14 -2.52 -0.52
N PHE A 46 -5.89 -2.98 -0.47
CA PHE A 46 -5.58 -4.37 -0.11
C PHE A 46 -5.98 -4.69 1.35
N GLY A 47 -6.75 -5.77 1.53
CA GLY A 47 -7.07 -6.35 2.84
C GLY A 47 -7.87 -5.44 3.80
N CYS A 48 -8.36 -4.29 3.33
CA CYS A 48 -8.95 -3.27 4.19
C CYS A 48 -10.46 -3.45 4.42
N THR A 49 -10.96 -2.92 5.53
CA THR A 49 -12.39 -2.67 5.71
C THR A 49 -12.77 -1.43 4.91
N THR A 50 -13.47 -1.64 3.80
CA THR A 50 -13.94 -0.56 2.94
C THR A 50 -15.25 0.04 3.47
N GLY A 51 -15.37 1.37 3.51
CA GLY A 51 -16.66 1.99 3.80
C GLY A 51 -16.62 3.47 4.14
N ARG A 52 -17.77 4.11 4.40
CA ARG A 52 -19.07 3.48 4.72
C ARG A 52 -19.81 2.81 3.56
N VAL A 53 -19.57 3.23 2.32
CA VAL A 53 -20.13 2.59 1.13
C VAL A 53 -18.98 2.08 0.27
N ALA A 54 -19.01 0.78 -0.02
CA ALA A 54 -18.08 0.17 -0.95
C ALA A 54 -18.43 0.56 -2.40
N ASN A 55 -17.40 0.64 -3.24
CA ASN A 55 -17.50 1.06 -4.64
C ASN A 55 -18.02 2.51 -4.79
N ARG A 56 -18.62 2.84 -5.95
CA ARG A 56 -18.88 4.21 -6.40
C ARG A 56 -20.28 4.68 -6.07
N ILE A 57 -20.38 5.94 -5.63
CA ILE A 57 -21.60 6.75 -5.69
C ILE A 57 -21.40 7.79 -6.78
N ALA A 58 -22.30 7.78 -7.76
CA ALA A 58 -22.25 8.64 -8.93
C ALA A 58 -22.23 10.12 -8.52
N LYS A 59 -21.28 10.89 -9.06
CA LYS A 59 -21.14 12.33 -8.76
C LYS A 59 -20.91 12.65 -7.27
N GLY A 60 -20.69 11.63 -6.43
CA GLY A 60 -20.70 11.76 -4.98
C GLY A 60 -22.04 12.28 -4.42
N LYS A 61 -23.15 12.12 -5.15
CA LYS A 61 -24.46 12.64 -4.75
C LYS A 61 -25.43 11.51 -4.50
N PHE A 62 -26.22 11.65 -3.44
CA PHE A 62 -27.38 10.80 -3.20
C PHE A 62 -28.42 11.57 -2.38
N THR A 63 -29.65 11.08 -2.40
CA THR A 63 -30.76 11.61 -1.60
C THR A 63 -31.19 10.56 -0.59
N LEU A 64 -31.36 10.97 0.66
CA LEU A 64 -31.89 10.14 1.73
C LEU A 64 -32.96 10.95 2.46
N GLU A 65 -34.17 10.37 2.61
CA GLU A 65 -35.30 11.02 3.28
C GLU A 65 -35.60 12.44 2.74
N GLY A 66 -35.52 12.60 1.42
CA GLY A 66 -35.80 13.89 0.74
C GLY A 66 -34.68 14.93 0.85
N LYS A 67 -33.57 14.65 1.54
CA LYS A 67 -32.41 15.54 1.63
C LYS A 67 -31.30 15.09 0.69
N GLU A 68 -30.78 16.01 -0.14
CA GLU A 68 -29.59 15.78 -0.96
C GLU A 68 -28.31 15.89 -0.12
N TYR A 69 -27.40 14.96 -0.32
CA TYR A 69 -26.07 14.94 0.29
C TYR A 69 -25.00 14.94 -0.79
N GLN A 70 -24.02 15.83 -0.63
CA GLN A 70 -22.79 15.82 -1.41
C GLN A 70 -21.67 15.18 -0.57
N LEU A 71 -21.01 14.19 -1.16
CA LEU A 71 -19.85 13.51 -0.61
C LEU A 71 -18.57 13.97 -1.31
N ALA A 72 -17.43 13.72 -0.69
CA ALA A 72 -16.13 13.97 -1.31
C ALA A 72 -15.95 13.11 -2.57
N THR A 73 -15.59 13.71 -3.69
CA THR A 73 -15.30 12.99 -4.94
C THR A 73 -13.81 12.69 -5.01
N ASN A 74 -13.44 11.42 -4.93
CA ASN A 74 -12.05 10.93 -4.89
C ASN A 74 -11.72 9.98 -6.06
N ASN A 75 -12.66 9.74 -6.97
CA ASN A 75 -12.43 8.97 -8.19
C ASN A 75 -13.14 9.61 -9.38
N GLY A 76 -12.45 10.53 -10.06
CA GLY A 76 -13.06 11.39 -11.06
C GLY A 76 -14.25 12.14 -10.46
N PRO A 77 -15.44 12.12 -11.09
CA PRO A 77 -16.62 12.77 -10.51
C PRO A 77 -17.22 11.97 -9.34
N ASN A 78 -16.78 10.75 -9.07
CA ASN A 78 -17.48 9.84 -8.16
C ASN A 78 -16.88 9.83 -6.75
N HIS A 79 -17.71 9.46 -5.77
CA HIS A 79 -17.26 9.08 -4.45
C HIS A 79 -16.99 7.57 -4.43
N LEU A 80 -15.79 7.16 -4.05
CA LEU A 80 -15.33 5.78 -4.09
C LEU A 80 -14.91 5.33 -2.69
N HIS A 81 -15.36 4.13 -2.29
CA HIS A 81 -14.86 3.42 -1.09
C HIS A 81 -14.92 4.23 0.21
N GLY A 82 -15.93 5.10 0.35
CA GLY A 82 -16.08 5.96 1.53
C GLY A 82 -15.28 7.26 1.52
N GLY A 83 -14.57 7.55 0.43
CA GLY A 83 -13.96 8.85 0.16
C GLY A 83 -12.49 8.93 0.58
N ALA A 84 -12.12 10.05 1.21
CA ALA A 84 -10.73 10.37 1.54
C ALA A 84 -10.43 10.10 3.03
N LYS A 85 -10.07 11.14 3.80
CA LYS A 85 -9.53 11.03 5.17
C LYS A 85 -10.39 10.27 6.19
N ARG A 86 -11.69 10.09 5.93
CA ARG A 86 -12.64 9.42 6.85
C ARG A 86 -13.18 8.09 6.28
N SER A 87 -12.58 7.58 5.21
CA SER A 87 -12.85 6.23 4.73
C SER A 87 -12.37 5.21 5.77
N LEU A 88 -13.07 4.08 5.87
CA LEU A 88 -12.83 3.08 6.92
C LEU A 88 -11.48 2.36 6.77
N ASP A 89 -10.84 2.43 5.60
CA ASP A 89 -9.48 1.91 5.38
C ASP A 89 -8.38 2.85 5.89
N LYS A 90 -8.72 4.10 6.25
CA LYS A 90 -7.77 5.13 6.73
C LYS A 90 -7.90 5.45 8.21
N VAL A 91 -8.78 4.76 8.93
CA VAL A 91 -8.99 5.00 10.36
C VAL A 91 -8.39 3.87 11.19
N VAL A 92 -7.84 4.23 12.35
CA VAL A 92 -7.38 3.27 13.35
C VAL A 92 -8.58 2.85 14.20
N TRP A 93 -8.86 1.55 14.22
CA TRP A 93 -9.96 0.97 14.99
C TRP A 93 -9.51 0.64 16.40
N LYS A 94 -10.37 0.94 17.38
CA LYS A 94 -10.23 0.36 18.72
C LYS A 94 -10.77 -1.07 18.67
N ALA A 95 -9.91 -2.04 18.97
CA ALA A 95 -10.29 -3.44 19.08
C ALA A 95 -10.41 -3.86 20.56
N GLU A 96 -11.30 -4.80 20.84
CA GLU A 96 -11.45 -5.45 22.14
C GLU A 96 -11.39 -6.97 21.93
N PRO A 97 -10.74 -7.74 22.82
CA PRO A 97 -10.72 -9.19 22.70
C PRO A 97 -12.13 -9.76 22.74
N LEU A 98 -12.46 -10.62 21.78
CA LEU A 98 -13.66 -11.43 21.88
C LEU A 98 -13.43 -12.46 22.99
N LYS A 99 -14.34 -12.52 23.98
CA LYS A 99 -14.36 -13.60 24.96
C LYS A 99 -15.19 -14.74 24.38
N ASP A 100 -14.63 -15.94 24.41
CA ASP A 100 -15.32 -17.18 24.04
C ASP A 100 -16.53 -17.46 24.95
#